data_AF-A0A0A0REQ7-F1
#
_entry.id   AF-A0A0A0REQ7-F1
#
_cell.length_a   1.000
_cell.length_b   1.000
_cell.length_c   1.000
_cell.angle_alpha   90.00
_cell.angle_beta   90.00
_cell.angle_gamma   90.00
#
_symmetry.space_group_name_H-M   'P 1'
#
loop_
_entity.id
_entity.type
_entity.pdbx_description
1 polymer ?
#
loop_
_entity_poly.entity_id
_entity_poly.type
_entity_poly.pdbx_seq_one_letter_code
_entity_poly.pdbx_strand_id
1 'polypeptide(L)'
;MGASGDHSLFAVHAHVNLLGWVSMALFGVIGTMHPSISEGRLATAQFWTYNIGVPVMLGALTLRMKGFPSVEPLIAGASILIGIGVLLFVWLAFSRIAESGQHLSSARA
;
A
#
# COMPACT_ATOMS: atom_id res chain seq x y z
N MET A 1 -0.12 1.40 -23.27
CA MET A 1 1.07 2.23 -23.52
C MET A 1 1.98 1.65 -24.60
N GLY A 2 2.32 0.35 -24.60
CA GLY A 2 3.15 -0.22 -25.69
C GLY A 2 2.51 -0.25 -27.09
N ALA A 3 1.18 -0.36 -27.18
CA ALA A 3 0.47 -0.45 -28.48
C ALA A 3 -0.05 0.89 -29.03
N SER A 4 -0.07 1.95 -28.22
CA SER A 4 -0.74 3.23 -28.54
C SER A 4 0.20 4.42 -28.72
N GLY A 5 1.49 4.31 -28.38
CA GLY A 5 2.49 5.40 -28.51
C GLY A 5 2.28 6.60 -27.59
N ASP A 6 1.15 6.67 -26.89
CA ASP A 6 0.81 7.77 -25.97
C ASP A 6 1.39 7.51 -24.56
N HIS A 7 2.36 8.33 -24.18
CA HIS A 7 3.05 8.30 -22.88
C HIS A 7 2.45 9.29 -21.86
N SER A 8 1.34 9.97 -22.19
CA SER A 8 0.69 10.94 -21.31
C SER A 8 0.29 10.37 -19.93
N LEU A 9 0.04 9.05 -19.85
CA LEU A 9 -0.35 8.35 -18.63
C LEU A 9 0.76 7.46 -18.04
N PHE A 10 2.01 7.66 -18.46
CA PHE A 10 3.15 6.86 -17.95
C PHE A 10 3.24 6.88 -16.43
N ALA A 11 3.07 8.05 -15.81
CA ALA A 11 3.08 8.19 -14.36
C ALA A 11 2.00 7.34 -13.68
N VAL A 12 0.77 7.32 -14.22
CA VAL A 12 -0.33 6.52 -13.68
C VAL A 12 -0.02 5.04 -13.76
N HIS A 13 0.51 4.57 -14.90
CA HIS A 13 0.88 3.18 -15.08
C HIS A 13 1.98 2.73 -14.12
N ALA A 14 3.02 3.54 -13.93
CA ALA A 14 4.10 3.23 -12.99
C ALA A 14 3.57 3.04 -11.56
N HIS A 15 2.65 3.91 -11.11
CA HIS A 15 2.04 3.81 -9.79
C HIS A 15 1.09 2.60 -9.67
N VAL A 16 0.33 2.26 -10.72
CA VAL A 16 -0.48 1.03 -10.74
C VAL A 16 0.39 -0.21 -10.55
N ASN A 17 1.54 -0.29 -11.24
CA ASN A 17 2.44 -1.43 -11.07
C ASN A 17 3.07 -1.47 -9.66
N LEU A 18 3.60 -0.35 -9.16
CA LEU A 18 4.29 -0.35 -7.88
C LEU A 18 3.32 -0.46 -6.69
N LEU A 19 2.35 0.45 -6.58
CA LEU A 19 1.41 0.50 -5.45
C LEU A 19 0.29 -0.53 -5.58
N GLY A 20 -0.18 -0.79 -6.79
CA GLY A 20 -1.25 -1.75 -7.04
C GLY A 20 -0.73 -3.18 -7.04
N TRP A 21 0.21 -3.51 -7.93
CA TRP A 21 0.65 -4.89 -8.11
C TRP A 21 1.74 -5.31 -7.11
N VAL A 22 2.88 -4.62 -7.09
CA VAL A 22 4.06 -5.03 -6.30
C VAL A 22 3.79 -4.94 -4.80
N SER A 23 3.26 -3.82 -4.30
CA SER A 23 2.98 -3.67 -2.87
C SER A 23 1.90 -4.64 -2.37
N MET A 24 0.83 -4.86 -3.13
CA MET A 24 -0.21 -5.83 -2.73
C MET A 24 0.30 -7.26 -2.74
N ALA A 25 1.12 -7.63 -3.72
CA ALA A 25 1.77 -8.94 -3.73
C ALA A 25 2.66 -9.11 -2.50
N LEU A 26 3.42 -8.07 -2.13
CA LEU A 26 4.28 -8.10 -0.94
C LEU A 26 3.45 -8.24 0.35
N PHE A 27 2.38 -7.46 0.51
CA PHE A 27 1.48 -7.57 1.67
C PHE A 27 0.84 -8.96 1.76
N GLY A 28 0.39 -9.51 0.62
CA GLY A 28 -0.17 -10.85 0.56
C GLY A 28 0.84 -11.93 0.95
N VAL A 29 2.03 -11.92 0.36
CA VAL A 29 3.09 -12.92 0.64
C VAL A 29 3.50 -12.86 2.11
N ILE A 30 3.80 -11.67 2.65
CA ILE A 30 4.21 -11.54 4.05
C ILE A 30 3.05 -11.94 4.98
N GLY A 31 1.81 -11.58 4.66
CA GLY A 31 0.63 -12.00 5.42
C GLY A 31 0.42 -13.50 5.44
N THR A 32 0.69 -14.20 4.32
CA THR A 32 0.63 -15.66 4.27
C THR A 32 1.73 -16.35 5.07
N MET A 33 2.93 -15.75 5.14
CA MET A 33 4.05 -16.28 5.94
C MET A 33 3.88 -16.00 7.45
N HIS A 34 3.26 -14.88 7.79
CA HIS A 34 3.03 -14.45 9.17
C HIS A 34 1.57 -14.04 9.38
N PRO A 35 0.65 -15.00 9.57
CA PRO A 35 -0.78 -14.71 9.69
C PRO A 35 -1.13 -13.70 10.79
N SER A 36 -0.30 -13.65 11.85
CA SER A 36 -0.45 -12.71 12.99
C SER A 36 -0.40 -11.23 12.59
N ILE A 37 0.23 -10.86 11.46
CA ILE A 37 0.23 -9.47 10.97
C ILE A 37 -1.10 -9.08 10.32
N SER A 38 -1.87 -10.07 9.88
CA SER A 38 -3.14 -9.89 9.17
C SER A 38 -4.35 -9.98 10.11
N GLU A 39 -4.12 -10.23 11.39
CA GLU A 39 -5.17 -10.37 12.40
C GLU A 39 -5.42 -9.07 13.18
N GLY A 40 -6.70 -8.83 13.48
CA GLY A 40 -7.14 -7.75 14.36
C GLY A 40 -7.50 -6.43 13.66
N ARG A 41 -8.06 -5.52 14.46
CA ARG A 41 -8.65 -4.25 13.99
C ARG A 41 -7.64 -3.33 13.30
N LEU A 42 -6.38 -3.37 13.71
CA LEU A 42 -5.32 -2.52 13.15
C LEU A 42 -4.89 -3.00 11.77
N ALA A 43 -4.84 -4.32 11.54
CA ALA A 43 -4.56 -4.91 10.23
C ALA A 43 -5.70 -4.58 9.23
N THR A 44 -6.96 -4.69 9.67
CA THR A 44 -8.11 -4.25 8.87
C THR A 44 -8.03 -2.77 8.51
N ALA A 45 -7.69 -1.90 9.49
CA ALA A 45 -7.54 -0.47 9.23
C ALA A 45 -6.43 -0.19 8.21
N GLN A 46 -5.26 -0.81 8.37
CA GLN A 46 -4.14 -0.71 7.43
C GLN A 46 -4.56 -1.10 6.01
N PHE A 47 -5.23 -2.24 5.86
CA PHE A 47 -5.69 -2.76 4.59
C PHE A 47 -6.63 -1.77 3.88
N TRP A 48 -7.64 -1.26 4.58
CA TRP A 48 -8.61 -0.32 4.00
C TRP A 48 -8.00 1.05 3.72
N THR A 49 -7.16 1.56 4.62
CA THR A 49 -6.44 2.82 4.42
C THR A 49 -5.61 2.79 3.14
N TYR A 50 -4.88 1.70 2.90
CA TYR A 50 -4.08 1.55 1.68
C TYR A 50 -4.95 1.32 0.44
N ASN A 51 -5.95 0.42 0.52
CA ASN A 51 -6.83 0.09 -0.61
C ASN A 51 -7.74 1.23 -1.05
N ILE A 52 -8.10 2.16 -0.16
CA ILE A 52 -8.88 3.35 -0.54
C ILE A 52 -7.93 4.44 -1.05
N GLY A 53 -6.77 4.61 -0.41
CA GLY A 53 -5.78 5.63 -0.81
C GLY A 53 -5.30 5.45 -2.25
N VAL A 54 -4.98 4.21 -2.66
CA VAL A 54 -4.42 3.94 -3.99
C VAL A 54 -5.36 4.32 -5.14
N PRO A 55 -6.64 3.87 -5.20
CA PRO A 55 -7.58 4.29 -6.23
C PRO A 55 -7.84 5.80 -6.25
N VAL A 56 -7.92 6.44 -5.07
CA VAL A 56 -8.12 7.90 -4.98
C VAL A 56 -6.91 8.65 -5.56
N MET A 57 -5.69 8.23 -5.21
CA MET A 57 -4.47 8.83 -5.76
C MET A 57 -4.36 8.63 -7.28
N LEU A 58 -4.63 7.41 -7.76
CA LEU A 58 -4.58 7.10 -9.19
C LEU A 58 -5.65 7.87 -9.96
N GLY A 59 -6.88 7.94 -9.45
CA GLY A 59 -7.95 8.73 -10.02
C GLY A 59 -7.57 10.22 -10.11
N ALA A 60 -7.10 10.80 -9.00
CA ALA A 60 -6.67 12.20 -8.98
C ALA A 60 -5.50 12.47 -9.94
N LEU A 61 -4.53 11.55 -10.04
CA LEU A 61 -3.41 11.65 -10.97
C LEU A 61 -3.87 11.60 -12.44
N THR A 62 -4.86 10.75 -12.76
CA THR A 62 -5.43 10.74 -14.12
C THR A 62 -6.15 12.06 -14.45
N LEU A 63 -6.89 12.64 -13.51
CA LEU A 63 -7.52 13.95 -13.69
C LEU A 63 -6.48 15.05 -13.89
N ARG A 64 -5.36 15.00 -13.13
CA ARG A 64 -4.27 15.95 -13.31
C ARG A 64 -3.68 15.88 -14.71
N MET A 65 -3.42 14.68 -15.21
CA MET A 65 -2.90 14.46 -16.58
C MET A 65 -3.88 14.90 -17.66
N LYS A 66 -5.20 14.88 -17.38
CA LYS A 66 -6.25 15.40 -18.26
C LYS A 66 -6.43 16.93 -18.22
N GLY A 67 -5.59 17.65 -17.47
CA GLY A 67 -5.59 19.12 -17.45
C GLY A 67 -6.35 19.76 -16.30
N PHE A 68 -6.67 19.02 -15.23
CA PHE A 68 -7.29 19.58 -14.02
C PHE A 68 -6.23 19.80 -12.91
N PRO A 69 -5.56 20.97 -12.84
CA PRO A 69 -4.51 21.20 -11.83
C PRO A 69 -5.04 21.29 -10.40
N SER A 70 -6.31 21.61 -10.20
CA SER A 70 -6.96 21.77 -8.89
C SER A 70 -7.00 20.48 -8.05
N VAL A 71 -6.70 19.31 -8.63
CA VAL A 71 -6.66 18.02 -7.91
C VAL A 71 -5.31 17.74 -7.23
N GLU A 72 -4.32 18.63 -7.33
CA GLU A 72 -3.03 18.49 -6.62
C GLU A 72 -3.16 18.23 -5.11
N PRO A 73 -4.00 18.98 -4.36
CA PRO A 73 -4.15 18.73 -2.92
C PRO A 73 -4.75 17.34 -2.63
N LEU A 74 -5.60 16.84 -3.53
CA LEU A 74 -6.19 15.51 -3.42
C LEU A 74 -5.13 14.42 -3.63
N ILE A 75 -4.21 14.61 -4.58
CA ILE A 75 -3.06 13.71 -4.78
C ILE A 75 -2.18 13.69 -3.52
N ALA A 76 -1.88 14.86 -2.96
CA ALA A 76 -1.08 14.98 -1.74
C ALA A 76 -1.76 14.27 -0.54
N GLY A 77 -3.06 14.53 -0.33
CA GLY A 77 -3.82 13.89 0.74
C GLY A 77 -3.89 12.36 0.59
N ALA A 78 -4.13 11.87 -0.63
CA ALA A 78 -4.13 10.44 -0.90
C ALA A 78 -2.74 9.80 -0.70
N SER A 79 -1.67 10.51 -1.06
CA SER A 79 -0.29 10.06 -0.86
C SER A 79 0.05 9.91 0.64
N ILE A 80 -0.40 10.85 1.47
CA ILE A 80 -0.25 10.77 2.94
C ILE A 80 -1.02 9.55 3.48
N LEU A 81 -2.25 9.33 3.01
CA LEU A 81 -3.06 8.19 3.42
C LEU A 81 -2.39 6.86 3.08
N ILE A 82 -1.87 6.72 1.87
CA ILE A 82 -1.08 5.55 1.44
C ILE A 82 0.16 5.38 2.33
N GLY A 83 0.89 6.48 2.60
CA GLY A 83 2.06 6.47 3.48
C GLY A 83 1.73 5.97 4.89
N ILE A 84 0.62 6.42 5.48
CA ILE A 84 0.12 5.91 6.77
C ILE A 84 -0.17 4.40 6.68
N GLY A 85 -0.80 3.94 5.59
CA GLY A 85 -1.04 2.51 5.36
C GLY A 85 0.26 1.69 5.27
N VAL A 86 1.33 2.22 4.67
CA VAL A 86 2.64 1.56 4.64
C VAL A 86 3.28 1.53 6.03
N LEU A 87 3.25 2.64 6.77
CA LEU A 87 3.81 2.71 8.11
C LEU A 87 3.11 1.77 9.09
N LEU A 88 1.78 1.65 9.00
CA LEU A 88 1.01 0.69 9.78
C LEU A 88 1.41 -0.75 9.45
N PHE A 89 1.62 -1.06 8.16
CA PHE A 89 2.07 -2.39 7.75
C PHE A 89 3.45 -2.71 8.32
N VAL A 90 4.39 -1.78 8.21
CA VAL A 90 5.74 -1.93 8.76
C VAL A 90 5.68 -2.14 10.27
N TRP A 91 4.88 -1.35 10.98
CA TRP A 91 4.67 -1.50 12.42
C TRP A 91 4.10 -2.88 12.79
N LEU A 92 3.06 -3.33 12.08
CA LEU A 92 2.46 -4.67 12.30
C LEU A 92 3.46 -5.79 12.03
N ALA A 93 4.23 -5.69 10.96
CA ALA A 93 5.28 -6.64 10.63
C ALA A 93 6.32 -6.73 11.76
N PHE A 94 6.89 -5.61 12.21
CA PHE A 94 7.91 -5.63 13.26
C PHE A 94 7.37 -6.09 14.62
N SER A 95 6.20 -5.62 15.03
CA SER A 95 5.61 -5.97 16.33
C SER A 95 5.23 -7.45 16.41
N ARG A 96 4.50 -7.97 15.42
CA ARG A 96 3.96 -9.35 15.47
C ARG A 96 4.98 -10.41 15.11
N ILE A 97 5.91 -10.12 14.20
CA ILE A 97 6.98 -11.06 13.85
C ILE A 97 7.97 -11.17 15.02
N ALA A 98 8.29 -10.06 15.70
CA ALA A 98 9.17 -10.08 16.88
C ALA A 98 8.55 -10.86 18.05
N GLU A 99 7.27 -10.65 18.35
CA GLU A 99 6.53 -11.41 19.39
C GLU A 99 6.57 -12.92 19.11
N SER A 100 6.37 -13.32 17.85
CA SER A 100 6.38 -14.74 17.43
C SER A 100 7.76 -15.39 17.63
N GLY A 101 8.85 -14.65 17.40
CA GLY A 101 10.22 -15.15 17.61
C GLY A 101 10.58 -15.38 19.08
N GLN A 102 10.10 -14.52 19.98
CA GLN A 102 10.36 -14.65 21.41
C GLN A 102 9.67 -15.88 22.02
N HIS A 103 8.44 -16.18 21.60
CA HIS A 103 7.71 -17.35 22.07
C HIS A 103 8.40 -18.67 21.71
N LEU A 104 8.98 -18.76 20.50
CA LEU A 104 9.73 -19.93 20.05
C LEU A 104 11.06 -20.10 20.80
N SER A 105 11.71 -19.01 21.19
CA SER A 105 12.95 -19.04 21.97
C SER A 105 12.69 -19.47 23.42
N SER A 106 11.61 -18.98 24.04
CA SER A 106 11.24 -19.34 25.42
C SER A 106 10.72 -20.77 25.56
N ALA A 107 10.15 -21.35 24.50
CA ALA A 107 9.67 -22.74 24.51
C ALA A 107 10.78 -23.79 24.27
N ARG A 108 11.99 -23.34 23.89
CA ARG A 108 13.16 -24.19 23.61
C ARG A 108 14.22 -24.16 24.71
N ALA A 109 14.08 -23.29 25.70
CA ALA A 109 14.93 -23.18 26.89
C ALA A 109 14.31 -23.95 28.06
#